data_AF-A0AB73S9U9-F1
#
_entry.id   AF-A0AB73S9U9-F1
#
_cell.length_a   1.000
_cell.length_b   1.000
_cell.length_c   1.000
_cell.angle_alpha   90.00
_cell.angle_beta   90.00
_cell.angle_gamma   90.00
#
_symmetry.space_group_name_H-M   'P 1'
#
loop_
_entity.id
_entity.type
_entity.pdbx_description
1 polymer ?
#
loop_
_entity_poly.entity_id
_entity_poly.type
_entity_poly.pdbx_seq_one_letter_code
_entity_poly.pdbx_strand_id
1 'polypeptide(L)'
;MKKIIGAATATVFGLGAFTTSAIAETIVTADVLNVREKPTTESKVIEKVKEGQKLKVINTEEGWSKIDLNGNELFVSSEFTKDIYHVTANLLNVRSEANTESEILGRLKKDDVIESTHQAKDGWLQFEYKGKTAYANVSFLSSTAPSEKKTGEKTKQVTKVQKAVKAKEEAKTQKVAKIQEIAKTKETTKVLEEVKVQEVAKGKEEKKVQEIA
;
A
#
# COMPACT_ATOMS: atom_id res chain seq x y z
N MET A 1 -21.93 13.91 67.16
CA MET A 1 -22.36 12.90 66.18
C MET A 1 -23.25 13.56 65.14
N LYS A 2 -22.75 13.79 63.92
CA LYS A 2 -23.54 14.36 62.80
C LYS A 2 -23.31 13.47 61.57
N LYS A 3 -24.42 13.04 60.98
CA LYS A 3 -24.55 11.92 60.04
C LYS A 3 -24.10 12.33 58.63
N ILE A 4 -23.47 11.39 57.94
CA ILE A 4 -23.11 11.44 56.51
C ILE A 4 -24.37 11.37 55.64
N ILE A 5 -24.51 12.29 54.69
CA ILE A 5 -25.49 12.21 53.60
C ILE A 5 -24.67 11.89 52.35
N GLY A 6 -24.83 10.67 51.84
CA GLY A 6 -24.20 10.23 50.60
C GLY A 6 -24.89 10.85 49.39
N ALA A 7 -24.09 11.43 48.50
CA ALA A 7 -24.51 11.79 47.16
C ALA A 7 -23.89 10.77 46.19
N ALA A 8 -24.73 9.90 45.62
CA ALA A 8 -24.35 9.05 44.50
C ALA A 8 -24.58 9.85 43.21
N THR A 9 -23.52 10.42 42.65
CA THR A 9 -23.53 10.97 41.29
C THR A 9 -23.33 9.81 40.31
N ALA A 10 -24.42 9.34 39.71
CA ALA A 10 -24.36 8.45 38.56
C ALA A 10 -23.95 9.29 37.32
N THR A 11 -22.68 9.21 36.93
CA THR A 11 -22.22 9.76 35.66
C THR A 11 -22.69 8.87 34.53
N VAL A 12 -23.60 9.39 33.72
CA VAL A 12 -24.03 8.79 32.46
C VAL A 12 -22.82 8.80 31.52
N PHE A 13 -22.21 7.63 31.30
CA PHE A 13 -21.21 7.45 30.24
C PHE A 13 -21.92 7.62 28.90
N GLY A 14 -21.80 8.82 28.33
CA GLY A 14 -22.22 9.11 26.96
C GLY A 14 -21.50 8.19 25.99
N LEU A 15 -22.28 7.53 25.13
CA LEU A 15 -21.79 6.75 24.01
C LEU A 15 -21.22 7.71 22.96
N GLY A 16 -20.01 8.21 23.22
CA GLY A 16 -19.25 9.02 22.28
C GLY A 16 -18.82 8.14 21.11
N ALA A 17 -19.10 8.60 19.89
CA ALA A 17 -18.53 8.01 18.69
C ALA A 17 -17.00 8.18 18.76
N PHE A 18 -16.28 7.14 19.19
CA PHE A 18 -14.84 7.08 19.03
C PHE A 18 -14.58 6.89 17.53
N THR A 19 -14.30 7.99 16.84
CA THR A 19 -13.64 7.89 15.55
C THR A 19 -12.27 7.28 15.83
N THR A 20 -12.07 6.02 15.42
CA THR A 20 -10.77 5.38 15.49
C THR A 20 -9.90 6.07 14.45
N SER A 21 -9.24 7.16 14.84
CA SER A 21 -8.19 7.73 13.99
C SER A 21 -7.16 6.64 13.77
N ALA A 22 -6.89 6.31 12.51
CA ALA A 22 -5.88 5.33 12.17
C ALA A 22 -4.55 5.80 12.73
N ILE A 23 -3.97 4.99 13.62
CA ILE A 23 -2.68 5.23 14.27
C ILE A 23 -1.58 5.25 13.21
N ALA A 24 -0.79 6.32 13.20
CA ALA A 24 0.41 6.37 12.39
C ALA A 24 1.45 5.38 12.90
N GLU A 25 2.23 4.80 11.99
CA GLU A 25 3.45 4.10 12.37
C GLU A 25 4.47 5.15 12.83
N THR A 26 4.78 5.15 14.12
CA THR A 26 5.84 6.00 14.70
C THR A 26 7.06 5.15 15.00
N ILE A 27 8.25 5.62 14.65
CA ILE A 27 9.53 4.95 14.93
C ILE A 27 10.39 5.74 15.91
N VAL A 28 11.19 5.03 16.70
CA VAL A 28 12.22 5.61 17.57
C VAL A 28 13.45 6.00 16.76
N THR A 29 13.99 7.20 17.00
CA THR A 29 15.20 7.70 16.33
C THR A 29 16.44 7.76 17.22
N ALA A 30 16.29 7.60 18.53
CA ALA A 30 17.40 7.53 19.46
C ALA A 30 17.87 6.08 19.69
N ASP A 31 19.18 5.88 19.86
CA ASP A 31 19.78 4.57 20.21
C ASP A 31 19.01 3.87 21.35
N VAL A 32 18.69 4.65 22.39
CA VAL A 32 17.90 4.23 23.54
C VAL A 32 17.00 5.38 23.98
N LEU A 33 15.70 5.14 23.99
CA LEU A 33 14.67 6.07 24.46
C LEU A 33 13.99 5.52 25.71
N ASN A 34 13.87 6.36 26.74
CA ASN A 34 13.18 6.01 27.98
C ASN A 34 11.66 6.10 27.79
N VAL A 35 10.96 5.04 28.17
CA VAL A 35 9.51 5.00 28.30
C VAL A 35 9.16 5.27 29.77
N ARG A 36 8.25 6.22 29.99
CA ARG A 36 7.98 6.80 31.30
C ARG A 36 6.51 6.69 31.70
N GLU A 37 6.27 6.75 33.00
CA GLU A 37 4.92 6.67 33.57
C GLU A 37 4.10 7.96 33.35
N LYS A 38 4.76 9.12 33.28
CA LYS A 38 4.13 10.43 33.07
C LYS A 38 4.90 11.22 32.01
N PRO A 39 4.29 12.21 31.35
CA PRO A 39 4.96 13.06 30.35
C PRO A 39 5.91 14.09 31.00
N THR A 40 6.87 13.62 31.82
CA THR A 40 7.89 14.45 32.47
C THR A 40 9.20 13.71 32.60
N THR A 41 10.33 14.43 32.59
CA THR A 41 11.68 13.87 32.75
C THR A 41 11.97 13.34 34.16
N GLU A 42 11.22 13.82 35.16
CA GLU A 42 11.36 13.41 36.56
C GLU A 42 10.54 12.16 36.91
N SER A 43 9.64 11.75 36.01
CA SER A 43 8.81 10.56 36.25
C SER A 43 9.61 9.27 36.12
N LYS A 44 9.09 8.22 36.74
CA LYS A 44 9.70 6.89 36.73
C LYS A 44 9.85 6.37 35.30
N VAL A 45 11.05 5.90 34.97
CA VAL A 45 11.30 5.12 33.75
C VAL A 45 10.77 3.70 33.97
N ILE A 46 9.85 3.28 33.11
CA ILE A 46 9.19 1.98 33.16
C ILE A 46 9.89 0.98 32.24
N GLU A 47 10.33 1.43 31.07
CA GLU A 47 10.96 0.57 30.05
C GLU A 47 11.93 1.39 29.19
N LYS A 48 12.73 0.70 28.36
CA LYS A 48 13.56 1.33 27.33
C LYS A 48 13.25 0.73 25.96
N VAL A 49 13.15 1.59 24.96
CA VAL A 49 12.99 1.21 23.55
C VAL A 49 14.20 1.65 22.76
N LYS A 50 14.47 0.98 21.64
CA LYS A 50 15.68 1.20 20.83
C LYS A 50 15.34 1.83 19.48
N GLU A 51 16.34 2.41 18.85
CA GLU A 51 16.24 2.95 17.49
C GLU A 51 15.57 1.97 16.53
N GLY A 52 14.70 2.49 15.65
CA GLY A 52 13.95 1.73 14.66
C GLY A 52 12.76 0.95 15.23
N GLN A 53 12.59 0.88 16.55
CA GLN A 53 11.43 0.23 17.15
C GLN A 53 10.16 1.02 16.81
N LYS A 54 9.13 0.31 16.34
CA LYS A 54 7.81 0.86 16.07
C LYS A 54 7.03 1.03 17.38
N LEU A 55 6.36 2.16 17.53
CA LEU A 55 5.54 2.52 18.67
C LEU A 55 4.10 2.70 18.23
N LYS A 56 3.16 2.21 19.04
CA LYS A 56 1.74 2.50 18.89
C LYS A 56 1.42 3.79 19.64
N VAL A 57 1.52 4.92 18.94
CA VAL A 57 1.19 6.23 19.52
C VAL A 57 -0.33 6.41 19.54
N ILE A 58 -0.86 6.79 20.69
CA ILE A 58 -2.28 7.12 20.91
C ILE A 58 -2.51 8.61 20.64
N ASN A 59 -1.63 9.46 21.15
CA ASN A 59 -1.70 10.91 21.01
C ASN A 59 -0.31 11.52 21.30
N THR A 60 -0.06 12.72 20.77
CA THR A 60 1.13 13.50 21.08
C THR A 60 0.73 14.91 21.48
N GLU A 61 1.15 15.34 22.66
CA GLU A 61 0.82 16.64 23.24
C GLU A 61 2.02 17.15 24.03
N GLU A 62 2.26 18.47 23.98
CA GLU A 62 3.28 19.16 24.79
C GLU A 62 4.68 18.51 24.74
N GLY A 63 5.07 17.98 23.59
CA GLY A 63 6.37 17.34 23.40
C GLY A 63 6.45 15.87 23.84
N TRP A 64 5.34 15.27 24.28
CA TRP A 64 5.28 13.88 24.71
C TRP A 64 4.31 13.07 23.87
N SER A 65 4.74 11.89 23.42
CA SER A 65 3.89 10.91 22.76
C SER A 65 3.41 9.90 23.80
N LYS A 66 2.09 9.85 24.00
CA LYS A 66 1.42 8.78 24.74
C LYS A 66 1.38 7.54 23.87
N ILE A 67 1.90 6.42 24.36
CA ILE A 67 1.98 5.14 23.65
C ILE A 67 1.23 4.04 24.39
N ASP A 68 0.70 3.08 23.63
CA ASP A 68 0.26 1.79 24.14
C ASP A 68 1.41 0.80 24.04
N LEU A 69 1.95 0.38 25.19
CA LEU A 69 2.98 -0.65 25.26
C LEU A 69 2.50 -1.80 26.14
N ASN A 70 2.21 -2.93 25.50
CA ASN A 70 1.70 -4.15 26.14
C ASN A 70 0.41 -3.90 26.96
N GLY A 71 -0.49 -3.03 26.48
CA GLY A 71 -1.74 -2.69 27.15
C GLY A 71 -1.63 -1.61 28.21
N ASN A 72 -0.45 -0.99 28.38
CA ASN A 72 -0.23 0.12 29.30
C ASN A 72 -0.07 1.43 28.55
N GLU A 73 -0.75 2.49 29.02
CA GLU A 73 -0.52 3.85 28.55
C GLU A 73 0.74 4.43 29.21
N LEU A 74 1.79 4.64 28.41
CA LEU A 74 3.07 5.19 28.85
C LEU A 74 3.47 6.37 27.96
N PHE A 75 4.57 7.05 28.28
CA PHE A 75 4.99 8.27 27.60
C PHE A 75 6.44 8.19 27.13
N VAL A 76 6.69 8.69 25.93
CA VAL A 76 8.03 8.90 25.38
C VAL A 76 8.18 10.34 24.90
N SER A 77 9.39 10.88 24.88
CA SER A 77 9.61 12.22 24.30
C SER A 77 9.42 12.16 22.80
N SER A 78 8.58 13.05 22.27
CA SER A 78 8.27 13.13 20.83
C SER A 78 9.46 13.57 19.99
N GLU A 79 10.45 14.24 20.60
CA GLU A 79 11.66 14.72 19.92
C GLU A 79 12.54 13.56 19.39
N PHE A 80 12.39 12.37 19.97
CA PHE A 80 13.12 11.15 19.61
C PHE A 80 12.26 10.15 18.85
N THR A 81 11.19 10.65 18.23
CA THR A 81 10.29 9.86 17.42
C THR A 81 9.99 10.54 16.09
N LYS A 82 9.71 9.75 15.06
CA LYS A 82 9.19 10.23 13.78
C LYS A 82 7.99 9.41 13.34
N ASP A 83 7.00 10.10 12.81
CA ASP A 83 5.85 9.51 12.15
C ASP A 83 6.19 9.21 10.69
N ILE A 84 5.81 8.03 10.23
CA ILE A 84 5.99 7.56 8.87
C ILE A 84 4.68 7.72 8.11
N TYR A 85 4.76 8.41 6.98
CA TYR A 85 3.65 8.58 6.04
C TYR A 85 4.03 8.06 4.67
N HIS A 86 3.08 7.42 4.00
CA HIS A 86 3.24 6.92 2.65
C HIS A 86 2.38 7.72 1.69
N VAL A 87 2.97 8.13 0.57
CA VAL A 87 2.26 8.91 -0.46
C VAL A 87 1.28 8.01 -1.20
N THR A 88 0.00 8.38 -1.22
CA THR A 88 -1.06 7.61 -1.89
C THR A 88 -1.34 8.09 -3.32
N ALA A 89 -1.01 9.35 -3.62
CA ALA A 89 -1.17 9.95 -4.95
C ALA A 89 -0.05 9.53 -5.92
N ASN A 90 -0.36 9.43 -7.21
CA ASN A 90 0.65 9.17 -8.25
C ASN A 90 1.75 10.23 -8.27
N LEU A 91 1.38 11.49 -8.01
CA LEU A 91 2.28 12.62 -7.94
C LEU A 91 1.75 13.62 -6.91
N LEU A 92 2.53 13.87 -5.86
CA LEU A 92 2.21 14.81 -4.78
C LEU A 92 3.21 15.96 -4.82
N ASN A 93 2.72 17.20 -4.82
CA ASN A 93 3.59 18.37 -4.75
C ASN A 93 4.11 18.56 -3.32
N VAL A 94 5.40 18.86 -3.21
CA VAL A 94 6.05 19.33 -1.99
C VAL A 94 6.18 20.84 -2.06
N ARG A 95 5.67 21.54 -1.06
CA ARG A 95 5.46 22.99 -1.10
C ARG A 95 6.26 23.73 -0.04
N SER A 96 6.54 25.01 -0.29
CA SER A 96 7.29 25.86 0.65
C SER A 96 6.45 26.31 1.85
N GLU A 97 5.12 26.34 1.72
CA GLU A 97 4.19 26.72 2.79
C GLU A 97 2.95 25.81 2.80
N ALA A 98 2.20 25.83 3.90
CA ALA A 98 0.96 25.07 4.11
C ALA A 98 -0.24 25.63 3.33
N ASN A 99 -0.10 25.84 2.02
CA ASN A 99 -1.17 26.30 1.13
C ASN A 99 -0.92 25.88 -0.33
N THR A 100 -1.96 25.94 -1.18
CA THR A 100 -1.90 25.49 -2.59
C THR A 100 -1.25 26.48 -3.56
N GLU A 101 -1.01 27.71 -3.13
CA GLU A 101 -0.50 28.79 -3.98
C GLU A 101 1.02 29.00 -3.82
N SER A 102 1.61 28.40 -2.79
CA SER A 102 3.04 28.48 -2.50
C SER A 102 3.91 27.75 -3.52
N GLU A 103 5.21 28.08 -3.50
CA GLU A 103 6.22 27.51 -4.38
C GLU A 103 6.26 25.98 -4.26
N ILE A 104 6.39 25.29 -5.40
CA ILE A 104 6.60 23.85 -5.45
C ILE A 104 8.11 23.57 -5.39
N LEU A 105 8.58 23.11 -4.22
CA LEU A 105 9.98 22.73 -3.98
C LEU A 105 10.36 21.40 -4.63
N GLY A 106 9.37 20.54 -4.88
CA GLY A 106 9.58 19.23 -5.46
C GLY A 106 8.30 18.43 -5.61
N ARG A 107 8.46 17.14 -5.93
CA ARG A 107 7.35 16.21 -6.05
C ARG A 107 7.75 14.84 -5.48
N LEU A 108 6.77 14.17 -4.90
CA LEU A 108 6.85 12.79 -4.44
C LEU A 108 5.94 11.92 -5.30
N LYS A 109 6.33 10.67 -5.50
CA LYS A 109 5.57 9.67 -6.24
C LYS A 109 4.78 8.80 -5.26
N LYS A 110 3.84 8.03 -5.81
CA LYS A 110 3.13 7.01 -5.03
C LYS A 110 4.12 6.08 -4.34
N ASP A 111 3.79 5.74 -3.10
CA ASP A 111 4.54 4.87 -2.19
C ASP A 111 5.87 5.47 -1.68
N ASP A 112 6.24 6.69 -2.09
CA ASP A 112 7.32 7.43 -1.44
C ASP A 112 7.00 7.61 0.06
N VAL A 113 8.06 7.59 0.88
CA VAL A 113 7.97 7.71 2.33
C VAL A 113 8.33 9.12 2.76
N ILE A 114 7.52 9.67 3.66
CA ILE A 114 7.78 10.93 4.37
C ILE A 114 7.95 10.58 5.85
N GLU A 115 9.05 11.05 6.44
CA GLU A 115 9.23 11.04 7.88
C GLU A 115 8.99 12.45 8.43
N SER A 116 8.22 12.55 9.51
CA SER A 116 7.90 13.83 10.14
C SER A 116 8.03 13.76 11.66
N THR A 117 8.56 14.82 12.25
CA THR A 117 8.50 15.07 13.71
C THR A 117 7.31 15.96 14.09
N HIS A 118 6.50 16.37 13.11
CA HIS A 118 5.37 17.26 13.28
C HIS A 118 4.05 16.55 13.01
N GLN A 119 3.07 16.81 13.86
CA GLN A 119 1.71 16.41 13.62
C GLN A 119 1.11 17.16 12.43
N ALA A 120 0.24 16.46 11.70
CA ALA A 120 -0.61 17.07 10.70
C ALA A 120 -1.47 18.17 11.31
N LYS A 121 -1.45 19.37 10.71
CA LYS A 121 -2.24 20.51 11.15
C LYS A 121 -2.88 21.20 9.94
N ASP A 122 -4.16 21.53 10.05
CA ASP A 122 -4.91 22.27 9.03
C ASP A 122 -4.83 21.65 7.61
N GLY A 123 -4.74 20.31 7.54
CA GLY A 123 -4.67 19.57 6.28
C GLY A 123 -3.26 19.47 5.67
N TRP A 124 -2.23 19.94 6.37
CA TRP A 124 -0.84 19.92 5.91
C TRP A 124 0.07 19.20 6.90
N LEU A 125 1.03 18.46 6.36
CA LEU A 125 2.13 17.85 7.09
C LEU A 125 3.39 18.67 6.83
N GLN A 126 4.02 19.17 7.88
CA GLN A 126 5.34 19.79 7.81
C GLN A 126 6.41 18.71 7.94
N PHE A 127 7.41 18.72 7.07
CA PHE A 127 8.52 17.77 7.11
C PHE A 127 9.79 18.38 6.50
N GLU A 128 10.93 17.70 6.68
CA GLU A 128 12.18 18.10 6.03
C GLU A 128 12.26 17.51 4.61
N TYR A 129 12.50 18.37 3.62
CA TYR A 129 12.72 17.96 2.23
C TYR A 129 13.98 18.63 1.70
N LYS A 130 15.02 17.83 1.40
CA LYS A 130 16.31 18.30 0.86
C LYS A 130 16.93 19.43 1.72
N GLY A 131 16.90 19.28 3.05
CA GLY A 131 17.45 20.24 4.00
C GLY A 131 16.61 21.51 4.18
N LYS A 132 15.36 21.54 3.72
CA LYS A 132 14.43 22.66 3.89
C LYS A 132 13.14 22.21 4.56
N THR A 133 12.53 23.09 5.35
CA THR A 133 11.14 22.91 5.79
C THR A 133 10.22 22.93 4.58
N ALA A 134 9.37 21.92 4.48
CA ALA A 134 8.42 21.78 3.38
C ALA A 134 7.08 21.21 3.87
N TYR A 135 6.06 21.29 3.00
CA TYR A 135 4.70 20.93 3.32
C TYR A 135 4.09 20.01 2.25
N ALA A 136 3.35 19.01 2.70
CA ALA A 136 2.57 18.11 1.84
C ALA A 136 1.13 18.02 2.35
N ASN A 137 0.16 17.88 1.44
CA ASN A 137 -1.25 17.79 1.83
C ASN A 137 -1.56 16.37 2.35
N VAL A 138 -2.14 16.31 3.54
CA VAL A 138 -2.36 15.04 4.28
C VAL A 138 -3.41 14.14 3.63
N SER A 139 -4.27 14.68 2.77
CA SER A 139 -5.29 13.90 2.03
C SER A 139 -4.66 12.90 1.06
N PHE A 140 -3.37 13.08 0.74
CA PHE A 140 -2.61 12.21 -0.14
C PHE A 140 -1.55 11.39 0.60
N LEU A 141 -1.70 11.27 1.93
CA LEU A 141 -0.81 10.52 2.79
C LEU A 141 -1.58 9.42 3.53
N SER A 142 -0.92 8.29 3.75
CA SER A 142 -1.40 7.20 4.61
C SER A 142 -0.38 6.95 5.70
N SER A 143 -0.82 6.97 6.95
CA SER A 143 0.02 6.64 8.09
C SER A 143 0.19 5.13 8.32
N THR A 144 -0.44 4.31 7.46
CA THR A 144 -0.26 2.85 7.41
C THR A 144 0.55 2.48 6.17
N ALA A 145 1.45 1.51 6.32
CA ALA A 145 2.23 0.99 5.20
C ALA A 145 1.32 0.51 4.04
N PRO A 146 1.68 0.76 2.77
CA PRO A 146 0.98 0.25 1.61
C PRO A 146 0.91 -1.27 1.72
N SER A 147 -0.30 -1.82 1.85
CA SER A 147 -0.47 -3.26 1.78
C SER A 147 -0.12 -3.69 0.36
N GLU A 148 0.94 -4.48 0.18
CA GLU A 148 1.16 -5.22 -1.05
C GLU A 148 -0.06 -6.12 -1.27
N LYS A 149 -0.94 -5.73 -2.20
CA LYS A 149 -1.96 -6.66 -2.69
C LYS A 149 -1.20 -7.79 -3.36
N LYS A 150 -1.17 -8.97 -2.72
CA LYS A 150 -0.94 -10.20 -3.47
C LYS A 150 -1.97 -10.21 -4.61
N THR A 151 -1.49 -10.10 -5.84
CA THR A 151 -2.28 -10.34 -7.05
C THR A 151 -2.77 -11.79 -6.98
N GLY A 152 -3.96 -11.96 -6.42
CA GLY A 152 -4.74 -13.19 -6.41
C GLY A 152 -5.77 -13.14 -7.51
N GLU A 153 -5.60 -14.03 -8.47
CA GLU A 153 -6.50 -14.31 -9.58
C GLU A 153 -7.86 -14.86 -9.10
N LYS A 154 -8.88 -14.66 -9.96
CA LYS A 154 -10.31 -15.04 -9.91
C LYS A 154 -11.24 -13.91 -9.41
N THR A 155 -12.21 -13.43 -10.18
CA THR A 155 -13.17 -14.27 -10.90
C THR A 155 -13.79 -13.54 -12.10
N LYS A 156 -13.62 -14.12 -13.30
CA LYS A 156 -14.56 -14.01 -14.42
C LYS A 156 -15.93 -14.49 -13.94
N GLN A 157 -16.86 -13.59 -13.58
CA GLN A 157 -18.27 -13.96 -13.48
C GLN A 157 -19.25 -12.77 -13.46
N VAL A 158 -19.23 -11.88 -14.47
CA VAL A 158 -20.43 -11.07 -14.81
C VAL A 158 -20.52 -10.89 -16.33
N THR A 159 -20.79 -11.97 -17.07
CA THR A 159 -21.43 -11.88 -18.41
C THR A 159 -22.12 -13.21 -18.76
N LYS A 160 -23.14 -13.60 -17.98
CA LYS A 160 -24.13 -14.58 -18.45
C LYS A 160 -25.48 -14.41 -17.75
N VAL A 161 -26.06 -13.21 -17.86
CA VAL A 161 -27.52 -13.02 -17.75
C VAL A 161 -27.96 -12.03 -18.84
N GLN A 162 -27.83 -12.45 -20.09
CA GLN A 162 -28.61 -11.90 -21.21
C GLN A 162 -28.97 -13.04 -22.15
N LYS A 163 -29.86 -13.94 -21.69
CA LYS A 163 -30.76 -14.70 -22.56
C LYS A 163 -31.84 -15.40 -21.74
N ALA A 164 -32.97 -14.74 -21.48
CA ALA A 164 -34.22 -15.43 -21.13
C ALA A 164 -35.51 -14.55 -21.20
N VAL A 165 -35.70 -13.67 -22.20
CA VAL A 165 -37.05 -13.36 -22.71
C VAL A 165 -36.98 -12.93 -24.19
N LYS A 166 -36.81 -13.89 -25.11
CA LYS A 166 -37.46 -13.86 -26.44
C LYS A 166 -37.25 -15.20 -27.12
N ALA A 167 -38.02 -16.18 -26.66
CA ALA A 167 -38.30 -17.39 -27.40
C ALA A 167 -39.82 -17.45 -27.60
N LYS A 168 -40.31 -16.90 -28.71
CA LYS A 168 -41.48 -17.43 -29.42
C LYS A 168 -41.54 -16.81 -30.82
N GLU A 169 -41.65 -17.69 -31.82
CA GLU A 169 -42.23 -17.50 -33.17
C GLU A 169 -41.79 -16.23 -33.90
N GLU A 170 -40.98 -16.28 -34.96
CA GLU A 170 -41.22 -16.93 -36.26
C GLU A 170 -39.85 -17.41 -36.81
N ALA A 171 -39.58 -18.70 -37.02
CA ALA A 171 -39.99 -19.52 -38.15
C ALA A 171 -39.65 -18.92 -39.54
N LYS A 172 -38.81 -19.68 -40.27
CA LYS A 172 -38.42 -19.57 -41.71
C LYS A 172 -37.32 -18.53 -41.97
N THR A 173 -36.16 -18.85 -42.54
CA THR A 173 -35.91 -19.65 -43.74
C THR A 173 -34.41 -20.01 -43.74
N GLN A 174 -34.07 -21.25 -43.39
CA GLN A 174 -33.61 -22.30 -44.32
C GLN A 174 -32.22 -22.08 -44.95
N LYS A 175 -31.37 -23.11 -44.75
CA LYS A 175 -30.49 -23.75 -45.76
C LYS A 175 -29.44 -22.81 -46.39
N VAL A 176 -28.15 -22.96 -46.13
CA VAL A 176 -27.18 -23.82 -46.85
C VAL A 176 -25.83 -23.22 -46.39
N ALA A 177 -24.94 -23.83 -45.61
CA ALA A 177 -23.96 -24.83 -45.99
C ALA A 177 -23.03 -25.02 -44.78
N LYS A 178 -23.30 -26.01 -43.93
CA LYS A 178 -22.24 -26.64 -43.13
C LYS A 178 -22.70 -28.03 -42.72
N ILE A 179 -22.93 -28.85 -43.76
CA ILE A 179 -22.92 -30.29 -43.64
C ILE A 179 -21.61 -30.71 -44.29
N GLN A 180 -20.94 -31.67 -43.67
CA GLN A 180 -19.82 -32.44 -44.23
C GLN A 180 -18.42 -31.91 -43.94
N GLU A 181 -18.14 -31.80 -42.63
CA GLU A 181 -16.85 -32.23 -42.08
C GLU A 181 -16.93 -33.73 -41.68
N ILE A 182 -17.49 -34.59 -42.53
CA ILE A 182 -17.55 -36.05 -42.27
C ILE A 182 -17.47 -36.83 -43.59
N ALA A 183 -16.35 -36.73 -44.26
CA ALA A 183 -15.88 -37.80 -45.15
C ALA A 183 -14.37 -37.64 -45.31
N LYS A 184 -13.64 -38.72 -45.01
CA LYS A 184 -12.21 -38.94 -45.26
C LYS A 184 -11.25 -38.71 -44.08
N THR A 185 -11.56 -39.34 -42.95
CA THR A 185 -10.64 -40.39 -42.47
C THR A 185 -10.90 -41.66 -43.29
N LYS A 186 -10.29 -41.75 -44.47
CA LYS A 186 -10.09 -43.00 -45.18
C LYS A 186 -8.66 -42.98 -45.71
N GLU A 187 -7.93 -44.03 -45.33
CA GLU A 187 -6.70 -44.51 -45.97
C GLU A 187 -5.39 -43.85 -45.55
N THR A 188 -4.94 -44.26 -44.38
CA THR A 188 -3.59 -44.83 -44.23
C THR A 188 -3.27 -45.75 -45.41
N THR A 189 -2.47 -45.33 -46.40
CA THR A 189 -1.59 -46.27 -47.14
C THR A 189 -0.47 -45.54 -47.89
N LYS A 190 0.77 -45.86 -47.52
CA LYS A 190 1.93 -46.07 -48.41
C LYS A 190 2.04 -45.25 -49.70
N VAL A 191 2.93 -44.26 -49.69
CA VAL A 191 4.08 -44.14 -50.64
C VAL A 191 5.20 -43.44 -49.84
N LEU A 192 5.92 -44.17 -48.97
CA LEU A 192 7.36 -44.41 -49.15
C LEU A 192 7.82 -44.21 -50.60
N GLU A 193 8.98 -43.54 -50.77
CA GLU A 193 9.77 -43.45 -52.02
C GLU A 193 9.39 -42.24 -52.90
N GLU A 194 9.93 -41.04 -52.63
CA GLU A 194 10.93 -40.31 -53.45
C GLU A 194 10.80 -38.85 -52.91
N VAL A 195 11.78 -38.04 -52.48
CA VAL A 195 13.13 -37.78 -52.97
C VAL A 195 13.95 -37.26 -51.79
N LYS A 196 14.94 -38.07 -51.42
CA LYS A 196 16.17 -37.69 -50.77
C LYS A 196 16.98 -36.81 -51.72
N VAL A 197 16.82 -35.49 -51.74
CA VAL A 197 17.83 -34.51 -52.20
C VAL A 197 17.55 -33.16 -51.54
N GLN A 198 18.62 -32.46 -51.15
CA GLN A 198 18.68 -31.11 -50.54
C GLN A 198 18.74 -31.07 -49.01
N GLU A 199 19.40 -32.09 -48.45
CA GLU A 199 20.41 -31.89 -47.41
C GLU A 199 21.47 -30.87 -47.90
N VAL A 200 21.98 -30.03 -47.00
CA VAL A 200 23.28 -29.33 -47.10
C VAL A 200 23.44 -28.18 -48.13
N ALA A 201 22.95 -26.96 -47.85
CA ALA A 201 23.51 -25.75 -48.49
C ALA A 201 23.14 -24.40 -47.81
N LYS A 202 23.39 -24.16 -46.51
CA LYS A 202 23.58 -22.76 -46.01
C LYS A 202 24.06 -22.56 -44.56
N GLY A 203 25.00 -23.35 -44.07
CA GLY A 203 25.45 -23.15 -42.67
C GLY A 203 26.78 -23.79 -42.32
N LYS A 204 27.84 -23.55 -43.10
CA LYS A 204 29.24 -23.74 -42.67
C LYS A 204 30.20 -23.29 -43.77
N GLU A 205 30.56 -22.01 -43.77
CA GLU A 205 31.81 -21.57 -44.40
C GLU A 205 32.27 -20.28 -43.75
N GLU A 206 32.89 -20.39 -42.58
CA GLU A 206 33.87 -19.42 -42.10
C GLU A 206 34.80 -20.09 -41.08
N LYS A 207 36.09 -20.13 -41.45
CA LYS A 207 37.33 -20.39 -40.66
C LYS A 207 37.83 -21.83 -40.45
N LYS A 208 38.74 -22.25 -41.35
CA LYS A 208 40.11 -22.80 -41.05
C LYS A 208 40.90 -22.95 -42.38
N VAL A 209 41.76 -22.00 -42.80
CA VAL A 209 43.22 -21.87 -42.51
C VAL A 209 44.14 -22.64 -43.50
N GLN A 210 45.03 -21.89 -44.19
CA GLN A 210 46.39 -22.22 -44.73
C GLN A 210 46.47 -23.20 -45.94
N GLU A 211 47.41 -23.18 -46.91
CA GLU A 211 48.70 -22.50 -47.16
C GLU A 211 49.24 -22.92 -48.56
N ILE A 212 50.14 -22.12 -49.16
CA ILE A 212 51.29 -22.43 -50.06
C ILE A 212 51.09 -23.10 -51.45
N ALA A 213 51.83 -22.52 -52.41
CA ALA A 213 52.33 -23.00 -53.72
C ALA A 213 51.59 -22.54 -54.98
#